data_AF-A0A2N5V5N9-F1
#
_entry.id   AF-A0A2N5V5N9-F1
#
_cell.length_a   1.000
_cell.length_b   1.000
_cell.length_c   1.000
_cell.angle_alpha   90.00
_cell.angle_beta   90.00
_cell.angle_gamma   90.00
#
_symmetry.space_group_name_H-M   'P 1'
#
loop_
_entity.id
_entity.type
_entity.pdbx_description
1 polymer ?
#
loop_
_entity_poly.entity_id
_entity_poly.type
_entity_poly.pdbx_seq_one_letter_code
_entity_poly.pdbx_strand_id
1 'polypeptide(L)'
;MSTANSLIMPPFLCIDNLDFEQRVHAKSIGHNSKMFHGTWGYIHQINPKLLASVSPADLTLEAYQESMQKASNIKVTPTMFIASVAEDQHWTLVLKSQIADAITQYVAESSDNKVKIITSPPAVDQISHEQPDITMLKLMVASDNSAQGFEDVCTGIIQQTNLSETKFASRLLMLDGDLGTCVNVKCLQNQRFPSAHVEDSLENVCPLLGASHTLWNIGHAIYTKYFGNSSDSRDSGAWRYLESLGIPSRKTLDNTLVVAKLLGVTGLGSTAQLSQLWQVMEEGEKSLDAKPHYLPSKEIQRIIDLCYTKFFSAESRVEASQLLSPKLANLQLRLLDFASIVEANAAMKAGDIGRVMYMWKLAPTGRQKHFSPKDLFLEKQNYWLKYFFNHSGRGTEIDRLKDVYSVNVPFLQSLIQGLNIESGSKNIIQSHHNKIKLVSLNNCLRMVRQNDSCGISSKSNEYIPEPVPNFYAKGVKKISSDYRAGRLNRLRPPPIIRWDAGDLPTQNMDSDGGPSSESSSEEEEDLETSTDEDDSSDDEDLDGSEENSG
;
A
#
# COMPACT_ATOMS: atom_id res chain seq x y z
N MET A 1 43.84 -17.04 -20.60
CA MET A 1 42.82 -16.06 -21.01
C MET A 1 41.53 -16.79 -21.30
N SER A 2 40.51 -16.60 -20.47
CA SER A 2 39.10 -16.91 -20.71
C SER A 2 38.32 -16.07 -19.72
N THR A 3 37.99 -14.86 -20.18
CA THR A 3 37.04 -13.86 -19.66
C THR A 3 36.41 -14.16 -18.30
N ALA A 4 36.77 -13.32 -17.33
CA ALA A 4 35.99 -13.11 -16.12
C ALA A 4 34.52 -12.93 -16.51
N ASN A 5 33.63 -13.78 -15.98
CA ASN A 5 32.19 -13.58 -16.04
C ASN A 5 31.89 -12.23 -15.38
N SER A 6 31.80 -11.17 -16.18
CA SER A 6 31.18 -9.90 -15.80
C SER A 6 29.80 -10.24 -15.28
N LEU A 7 29.57 -10.04 -13.98
CA LEU A 7 28.33 -10.46 -13.36
C LEU A 7 27.19 -9.69 -14.03
N ILE A 8 26.35 -10.44 -14.72
CA ILE A 8 24.98 -10.11 -15.05
C ILE A 8 24.32 -9.62 -13.74
N MET A 9 23.57 -8.51 -13.82
CA MET A 9 22.87 -7.82 -12.72
C MET A 9 22.57 -8.72 -11.50
N PRO A 10 23.02 -8.38 -10.28
CA PRO A 10 22.77 -9.21 -9.11
C PRO A 10 21.26 -9.30 -8.81
N PRO A 11 20.83 -10.32 -8.06
CA PRO A 11 19.44 -10.46 -7.67
C PRO A 11 18.97 -9.23 -6.89
N PHE A 12 17.68 -8.93 -6.98
CA PHE A 12 17.10 -7.83 -6.23
C PHE A 12 16.87 -8.29 -4.80
N LEU A 13 17.17 -7.43 -3.85
CA LEU A 13 16.93 -7.68 -2.44
C LEU A 13 15.61 -7.03 -2.03
N CYS A 14 14.78 -7.76 -1.29
CA CYS A 14 13.61 -7.21 -0.61
C CYS A 14 13.80 -7.43 0.88
N ILE A 15 13.72 -6.36 1.67
CA ILE A 15 13.76 -6.43 3.14
C ILE A 15 12.55 -5.70 3.73
N ASP A 16 12.25 -6.05 4.96
CA ASP A 16 11.23 -5.41 5.77
C ASP A 16 11.54 -5.64 7.25
N ASN A 17 11.07 -4.72 8.08
CA ASN A 17 11.19 -4.85 9.52
C ASN A 17 10.23 -5.90 10.07
N LEU A 18 10.73 -6.63 11.04
CA LEU A 18 10.00 -7.62 11.79
C LEU A 18 10.07 -7.28 13.27
N ASP A 19 9.09 -6.52 13.71
CA ASP A 19 8.89 -6.19 15.11
C ASP A 19 7.89 -7.14 15.77
N PHE A 20 8.24 -7.63 16.97
CA PHE A 20 7.30 -8.34 17.82
C PHE A 20 7.60 -8.10 19.30
N GLU A 21 6.53 -7.98 20.08
CA GLU A 21 6.63 -7.91 21.52
C GLU A 21 6.72 -9.33 22.09
N GLN A 22 7.85 -9.67 22.70
CA GLN A 22 7.94 -10.83 23.58
C GLN A 22 7.29 -10.47 24.91
N ARG A 23 6.01 -10.83 25.06
CA ARG A 23 5.28 -10.58 26.30
C ARG A 23 5.60 -11.65 27.34
N VAL A 24 6.13 -11.23 28.48
CA VAL A 24 6.37 -12.10 29.63
C VAL A 24 5.15 -12.05 30.55
N HIS A 25 4.47 -13.17 30.74
CA HIS A 25 3.23 -13.25 31.53
C HIS A 25 3.44 -12.97 33.03
N ALA A 26 4.56 -13.40 33.60
CA ALA A 26 4.92 -13.15 34.99
C ALA A 26 6.19 -12.29 35.03
N LYS A 27 6.02 -10.97 35.22
CA LYS A 27 7.14 -10.04 35.30
C LYS A 27 7.94 -10.27 36.59
N SER A 28 9.26 -10.29 36.50
CA SER A 28 10.16 -10.28 37.65
C SER A 28 11.38 -9.41 37.37
N ILE A 29 12.21 -9.12 38.37
CA ILE A 29 13.39 -8.26 38.21
C ILE A 29 14.33 -8.91 37.18
N GLY A 30 14.52 -8.25 36.03
CA GLY A 30 15.29 -8.76 34.89
C GLY A 30 14.49 -9.54 33.83
N HIS A 31 13.23 -9.90 34.12
CA HIS A 31 12.30 -10.56 33.20
C HIS A 31 11.09 -9.67 32.93
N ASN A 32 11.26 -8.76 31.98
CA ASN A 32 10.19 -7.91 31.47
C ASN A 32 9.84 -8.27 30.03
N SER A 33 8.67 -7.79 29.59
CA SER A 33 8.33 -7.85 28.16
C SER A 33 9.33 -7.01 27.38
N LYS A 34 9.76 -7.51 26.23
CA LYS A 34 10.78 -6.86 25.39
C LYS A 34 10.29 -6.77 23.97
N MET A 35 10.51 -5.62 23.34
CA MET A 35 10.39 -5.50 21.91
C MET A 35 11.62 -6.13 21.25
N PHE A 36 11.37 -7.05 20.34
CA PHE A 36 12.38 -7.53 19.42
C PHE A 36 12.27 -6.75 18.11
N HIS A 37 13.42 -6.33 17.61
CA HIS A 37 13.59 -5.66 16.34
C HIS A 37 14.50 -6.51 15.46
N GLY A 38 13.99 -7.02 14.35
CA GLY A 38 14.77 -7.74 13.36
C GLY A 38 14.42 -7.31 11.95
N THR A 39 15.26 -7.69 11.00
CA THR A 39 15.06 -7.44 9.58
C THR A 39 15.04 -8.77 8.88
N TRP A 40 14.03 -9.00 8.06
CA TRP A 40 13.90 -10.22 7.27
C TRP A 40 13.65 -9.87 5.82
N GLY A 41 13.87 -10.84 4.93
CA GLY A 41 13.87 -10.55 3.52
C GLY A 41 14.20 -11.74 2.64
N TYR A 42 14.28 -11.47 1.36
CA TYR A 42 14.62 -12.46 0.35
C TYR A 42 15.37 -11.84 -0.82
N ILE A 43 16.14 -12.67 -1.50
CA ILE A 43 16.70 -12.35 -2.81
C ILE A 43 15.73 -12.84 -3.88
N HIS A 44 15.53 -12.02 -4.91
CA HIS A 44 14.68 -12.31 -6.05
C HIS A 44 15.57 -12.37 -7.29
N GLN A 45 15.68 -13.57 -7.88
CA GLN A 45 16.42 -13.77 -9.11
C GLN A 45 15.66 -13.19 -10.31
N ILE A 46 16.34 -12.37 -11.10
CA ILE A 46 15.74 -11.72 -12.25
C ILE A 46 15.32 -12.78 -13.27
N ASN A 47 14.10 -12.69 -13.78
CA ASN A 47 13.61 -13.60 -14.81
C ASN A 47 14.59 -13.61 -16.01
N PRO A 48 15.15 -14.77 -16.41
CA PRO A 48 16.15 -14.83 -17.48
C PRO A 48 15.67 -14.27 -18.83
N LYS A 49 14.38 -14.41 -19.15
CA LYS A 49 13.79 -13.87 -20.38
C LYS A 49 13.76 -12.34 -20.34
N LEU A 50 13.42 -11.76 -19.19
CA LEU A 50 13.44 -10.31 -18.99
C LEU A 50 14.87 -9.78 -19.06
N LEU A 51 15.81 -10.48 -18.43
CA LEU A 51 17.22 -10.11 -18.42
C LEU A 51 17.83 -10.13 -19.84
N ALA A 52 17.43 -11.10 -20.66
CA ALA A 52 17.84 -11.18 -22.06
C ALA A 52 17.24 -10.08 -22.96
N SER A 53 16.19 -9.38 -22.50
CA SER A 53 15.56 -8.28 -23.25
C SER A 53 16.28 -6.94 -23.11
N VAL A 54 17.25 -6.84 -22.19
CA VAL A 54 17.99 -5.61 -21.88
C VAL A 54 19.47 -5.81 -22.20
N SER A 55 20.14 -4.77 -22.70
CA SER A 55 21.58 -4.83 -22.97
C SER A 55 22.36 -5.00 -21.67
N PRO A 56 23.31 -5.96 -21.58
CA PRO A 56 24.17 -6.10 -20.40
C PRO A 56 24.97 -4.84 -20.05
N ALA A 57 25.27 -3.98 -21.04
CA ALA A 57 25.97 -2.71 -20.81
C ALA A 57 25.14 -1.73 -19.97
N ASP A 58 23.81 -1.80 -20.06
CA ASP A 58 22.89 -0.93 -19.32
C ASP A 58 22.65 -1.42 -17.88
N LEU A 59 23.11 -2.64 -17.55
CA LEU A 59 22.91 -3.30 -16.26
C LEU A 59 24.14 -3.22 -15.34
N THR A 60 24.92 -2.14 -15.48
CA THR A 60 26.14 -1.88 -14.71
C THR A 60 25.92 -0.75 -13.72
N LEU A 61 26.75 -0.70 -12.67
CA LEU A 61 26.71 0.40 -11.69
C LEU A 61 27.05 1.73 -12.38
N GLU A 62 28.01 1.72 -13.29
CA GLU A 62 28.47 2.87 -14.04
C GLU A 62 27.36 3.44 -14.95
N ALA A 63 26.66 2.57 -15.70
CA ALA A 63 25.55 2.99 -16.55
C ALA A 63 24.38 3.58 -15.73
N TYR A 64 24.12 3.00 -14.55
CA TYR A 64 23.13 3.53 -13.61
C TYR A 64 23.54 4.91 -13.09
N GLN A 65 24.79 5.08 -12.64
CA GLN A 65 25.32 6.36 -12.16
C GLN A 65 25.24 7.45 -13.24
N GLU A 66 25.67 7.14 -14.48
CA GLU A 66 25.59 8.07 -15.60
C GLU A 66 24.13 8.47 -15.91
N SER A 67 23.21 7.49 -15.87
CA SER A 67 21.78 7.74 -16.05
C SER A 67 21.19 8.63 -14.96
N MET A 68 21.58 8.42 -13.70
CA MET A 68 21.14 9.25 -12.58
C MET A 68 21.72 10.67 -12.64
N GLN A 69 22.96 10.83 -13.10
CA GLN A 69 23.56 12.14 -13.35
C GLN A 69 22.85 12.90 -14.50
N LYS A 70 22.44 12.20 -15.56
CA LYS A 70 21.58 12.80 -16.59
C LYS A 70 20.22 13.18 -16.02
N ALA A 71 19.63 12.30 -15.21
CA ALA A 71 18.30 12.51 -14.63
C ALA A 71 18.24 13.68 -13.65
N SER A 72 19.31 13.94 -12.90
CA SER A 72 19.43 15.10 -11.99
C SER A 72 19.48 16.45 -12.71
N ASN A 73 19.64 16.44 -14.04
CA ASN A 73 19.65 17.62 -14.90
C ASN A 73 18.37 17.79 -15.73
N ILE A 74 17.41 16.85 -15.65
CA ILE A 74 16.15 16.94 -16.39
C ILE A 74 15.36 18.19 -15.97
N LYS A 75 14.89 18.95 -16.97
CA LYS A 75 13.95 20.05 -16.75
C LYS A 75 12.57 19.48 -16.45
N VAL A 76 12.20 19.46 -15.16
CA VAL A 76 10.87 19.05 -14.72
C VAL A 76 9.84 20.11 -15.16
N THR A 77 8.79 19.69 -15.88
CA THR A 77 7.71 20.57 -16.34
C THR A 77 6.36 20.12 -15.78
N PRO A 78 5.39 21.05 -15.60
CA PRO A 78 4.05 20.69 -15.15
C PRO A 78 3.35 19.65 -16.03
N THR A 79 3.61 19.65 -17.34
CA THR A 79 3.04 18.69 -18.30
C THR A 79 3.40 17.24 -18.02
N MET A 80 4.48 16.97 -17.27
CA MET A 80 4.85 15.60 -16.85
C MET A 80 3.87 14.99 -15.83
N PHE A 81 3.03 15.83 -15.21
CA PHE A 81 2.08 15.44 -14.15
C PHE A 81 0.61 15.59 -14.58
N ILE A 82 0.36 15.84 -15.86
CA ILE A 82 -0.98 15.96 -16.41
C ILE A 82 -1.19 14.76 -17.33
N ALA A 83 -2.35 14.12 -17.21
CA ALA A 83 -2.73 13.03 -18.10
C ALA A 83 -2.79 13.51 -19.55
N SER A 84 -2.28 12.68 -20.45
CA SER A 84 -2.48 12.81 -21.88
C SER A 84 -3.91 12.40 -22.26
N VAL A 85 -4.32 12.78 -23.47
CA VAL A 85 -5.64 12.40 -24.01
C VAL A 85 -5.85 10.89 -24.01
N ALA A 86 -4.82 10.11 -24.33
CA ALA A 86 -4.88 8.65 -24.31
C ALA A 86 -5.07 8.10 -22.89
N GLU A 87 -4.42 8.71 -21.90
CA GLU A 87 -4.54 8.34 -20.49
C GLU A 87 -5.93 8.67 -19.94
N ASP A 88 -6.52 9.82 -20.31
CA ASP A 88 -7.89 10.20 -19.92
C ASP A 88 -8.94 9.29 -20.56
N GLN A 89 -8.75 8.91 -21.83
CA GLN A 89 -9.61 7.93 -22.51
C GLN A 89 -9.51 6.56 -21.84
N HIS A 90 -8.30 6.13 -21.49
CA HIS A 90 -8.09 4.91 -20.74
C HIS A 90 -8.77 4.94 -19.38
N TRP A 91 -8.64 6.06 -18.64
CA TRP A 91 -9.26 6.23 -17.33
C TRP A 91 -10.80 6.16 -17.40
N THR A 92 -11.39 6.66 -18.49
CA THR A 92 -12.82 6.48 -18.76
C THR A 92 -13.20 5.01 -18.90
N LEU A 93 -12.39 4.21 -19.59
CA LEU A 93 -12.61 2.76 -19.71
C LEU A 93 -12.44 2.05 -18.37
N VAL A 94 -11.48 2.47 -17.53
CA VAL A 94 -11.30 1.95 -16.16
C VAL A 94 -12.57 2.16 -15.35
N LEU A 95 -13.07 3.40 -15.27
CA LEU A 95 -14.28 3.72 -14.51
C LEU A 95 -15.49 2.92 -15.00
N LYS A 96 -15.69 2.83 -16.31
CA LYS A 96 -16.76 2.01 -16.91
C LYS A 96 -16.59 0.52 -16.59
N SER A 97 -15.36 0.00 -16.58
CA SER A 97 -15.09 -1.40 -16.26
C SER A 97 -15.37 -1.74 -14.80
N GLN A 98 -15.08 -0.84 -13.86
CA GLN A 98 -15.42 -1.01 -12.45
C GLN A 98 -16.94 -0.98 -12.23
N ILE A 99 -17.66 -0.08 -12.92
CA ILE A 99 -19.13 -0.06 -12.91
C ILE A 99 -19.68 -1.37 -13.49
N ALA A 100 -19.13 -1.84 -14.61
CA ALA A 100 -19.52 -3.09 -15.25
C ALA A 100 -19.28 -4.30 -14.33
N ASP A 101 -18.13 -4.35 -13.66
CA ASP A 101 -17.81 -5.39 -12.68
C ASP A 101 -18.83 -5.40 -11.54
N ALA A 102 -19.15 -4.23 -10.96
CA ALA A 102 -20.19 -4.12 -9.92
C ALA A 102 -21.58 -4.61 -10.40
N ILE A 103 -21.99 -4.27 -11.63
CA ILE A 103 -23.26 -4.73 -12.20
C ILE A 103 -23.26 -6.26 -12.36
N THR A 104 -22.23 -6.80 -13.01
CA THR A 104 -22.16 -8.24 -13.31
C THR A 104 -21.99 -9.10 -12.06
N GLN A 105 -21.37 -8.55 -11.01
CA GLN A 105 -21.16 -9.26 -9.76
C GLN A 105 -22.39 -9.25 -8.84
N TYR A 106 -23.18 -8.18 -8.85
CA TYR A 106 -24.21 -7.98 -7.82
C TYR A 106 -25.61 -7.67 -8.35
N VAL A 107 -25.77 -7.15 -9.57
CA VAL A 107 -27.05 -6.63 -10.07
C VAL A 107 -27.67 -7.57 -11.08
N ALA A 108 -26.95 -7.85 -12.17
CA ALA A 108 -27.53 -8.48 -13.34
C ALA A 108 -26.53 -9.32 -14.13
N GLU A 109 -27.02 -10.42 -14.68
CA GLU A 109 -26.35 -11.22 -15.69
C GLU A 109 -26.89 -10.88 -17.07
N SER A 110 -26.03 -10.98 -18.09
CA SER A 110 -26.45 -10.71 -19.46
C SER A 110 -27.32 -11.85 -19.99
N SER A 111 -28.50 -11.53 -20.51
CA SER A 111 -29.40 -12.50 -21.14
C SER A 111 -29.01 -12.86 -22.57
N ASP A 112 -28.11 -12.07 -23.19
CA ASP A 112 -27.57 -12.33 -24.52
C ASP A 112 -26.09 -11.91 -24.64
N ASN A 113 -25.43 -12.28 -25.74
CA ASN A 113 -24.03 -11.96 -26.01
C ASN A 113 -23.86 -10.94 -27.16
N LYS A 114 -24.85 -10.06 -27.39
CA LYS A 114 -24.83 -9.11 -28.51
C LYS A 114 -23.81 -7.98 -28.33
N VAL A 115 -23.60 -7.55 -27.08
CA VAL A 115 -22.59 -6.56 -26.70
C VAL A 115 -21.68 -7.20 -25.66
N LYS A 116 -20.37 -7.10 -25.88
CA LYS A 116 -19.39 -7.58 -24.91
C LYS A 116 -19.27 -6.56 -23.77
N ILE A 117 -19.69 -6.95 -22.56
CA ILE A 117 -19.49 -6.15 -21.35
C ILE A 117 -18.04 -6.26 -20.89
N ILE A 118 -17.35 -5.13 -20.79
CA ILE A 118 -15.94 -5.07 -20.41
C ILE A 118 -15.86 -4.82 -18.90
N THR A 119 -15.50 -5.84 -18.12
CA THR A 119 -15.34 -5.77 -16.65
C THR A 119 -13.88 -5.57 -16.21
N SER A 120 -12.95 -5.48 -17.16
CA SER A 120 -11.55 -5.18 -16.89
C SER A 120 -11.02 -4.23 -17.96
N PRO A 121 -10.26 -3.19 -17.59
CA PRO A 121 -9.75 -2.24 -18.55
C PRO A 121 -8.74 -2.91 -19.51
N PRO A 122 -8.55 -2.34 -20.71
CA PRO A 122 -7.59 -2.89 -21.68
C PRO A 122 -6.16 -2.86 -21.12
N ALA A 123 -5.34 -3.85 -21.48
CA ALA A 123 -3.95 -3.85 -21.04
C ALA A 123 -3.16 -2.68 -21.65
N VAL A 124 -2.19 -2.15 -20.91
CA VAL A 124 -1.28 -1.08 -21.39
C VAL A 124 0.13 -1.62 -21.55
N ASP A 125 0.71 -2.13 -20.48
CA ASP A 125 2.04 -2.77 -20.50
C ASP A 125 2.05 -3.90 -19.47
N GLN A 126 1.61 -5.07 -19.91
CA GLN A 126 1.47 -6.25 -19.07
C GLN A 126 2.75 -7.09 -19.09
N ILE A 127 3.36 -7.27 -17.92
CA ILE A 127 4.53 -8.11 -17.74
C ILE A 127 4.13 -9.55 -17.39
N SER A 128 5.09 -10.47 -17.49
CA SER A 128 4.88 -11.89 -17.17
C SER A 128 4.40 -12.09 -15.73
N HIS A 129 3.45 -13.00 -15.55
CA HIS A 129 2.95 -13.47 -14.25
C HIS A 129 3.57 -14.81 -13.84
N GLU A 130 4.68 -15.20 -14.47
CA GLU A 130 5.47 -16.37 -14.05
C GLU A 130 5.87 -16.19 -12.58
N GLN A 131 5.79 -17.28 -11.81
CA GLN A 131 6.19 -17.26 -10.41
C GLN A 131 7.67 -16.87 -10.30
N PRO A 132 8.01 -15.86 -9.47
CA PRO A 132 9.39 -15.43 -9.32
C PRO A 132 10.22 -16.49 -8.59
N ASP A 133 11.48 -16.62 -9.00
CA ASP A 133 12.46 -17.41 -8.25
C ASP A 133 13.02 -16.56 -7.11
N ILE A 134 12.77 -17.01 -5.89
CA ILE A 134 13.10 -16.29 -4.66
C ILE A 134 13.82 -17.21 -3.68
N THR A 135 14.72 -16.65 -2.89
CA THR A 135 15.38 -17.36 -1.80
C THR A 135 15.34 -16.50 -0.55
N MET A 136 14.72 -17.01 0.52
CA MET A 136 14.64 -16.30 1.79
C MET A 136 16.02 -16.16 2.42
N LEU A 137 16.30 -14.98 2.96
CA LEU A 137 17.44 -14.78 3.83
C LEU A 137 17.12 -15.31 5.23
N LYS A 138 18.15 -15.58 6.01
CA LYS A 138 18.03 -15.80 7.45
C LYS A 138 17.68 -14.46 8.11
N LEU A 139 16.74 -14.50 9.05
CA LEU A 139 16.37 -13.34 9.88
C LEU A 139 17.63 -12.73 10.51
N MET A 140 17.76 -11.40 10.40
CA MET A 140 18.85 -10.64 10.98
C MET A 140 18.35 -9.96 12.26
N VAL A 141 19.14 -10.05 13.33
CA VAL A 141 18.88 -9.31 14.58
C VAL A 141 19.47 -7.91 14.42
N ALA A 142 18.89 -7.17 13.48
CA ALA A 142 19.26 -5.82 13.08
C ALA A 142 17.97 -5.10 12.69
N SER A 143 17.86 -3.83 13.01
CA SER A 143 16.65 -3.04 12.77
C SER A 143 16.88 -2.08 11.60
N ASP A 144 16.11 -2.18 10.52
CA ASP A 144 16.22 -1.21 9.43
C ASP A 144 15.46 0.10 9.71
N ASN A 145 14.80 0.21 10.88
CA ASN A 145 14.14 1.42 11.39
C ASN A 145 15.10 2.59 11.68
N SER A 146 16.42 2.40 11.55
CA SER A 146 17.40 3.49 11.67
C SER A 146 18.51 3.37 10.62
N ALA A 147 19.16 4.49 10.31
CA ALA A 147 20.32 4.50 9.42
C ALA A 147 21.46 3.60 9.94
N GLN A 148 21.75 3.66 11.25
CA GLN A 148 22.77 2.80 11.87
C GLN A 148 22.39 1.32 11.82
N GLY A 149 21.14 0.98 12.13
CA GLY A 149 20.71 -0.41 12.10
C GLY A 149 20.68 -1.01 10.69
N PHE A 150 20.52 -0.19 9.64
CA PHE A 150 20.68 -0.66 8.26
C PHE A 150 22.13 -1.07 7.91
N GLU A 151 23.14 -0.51 8.57
CA GLU A 151 24.54 -0.99 8.45
C GLU A 151 24.68 -2.42 8.99
N ASP A 152 24.03 -2.71 10.11
CA ASP A 152 24.00 -4.06 10.68
C ASP A 152 23.27 -5.03 9.74
N VAL A 153 22.23 -4.57 9.04
CA VAL A 153 21.54 -5.34 7.98
C VAL A 153 22.49 -5.65 6.82
N CYS A 154 23.25 -4.67 6.33
CA CYS A 154 24.25 -4.89 5.27
C CYS A 154 25.30 -5.92 5.70
N THR A 155 25.79 -5.81 6.94
CA THR A 155 26.74 -6.76 7.54
C THR A 155 26.14 -8.16 7.60
N GLY A 156 24.88 -8.29 8.02
CA GLY A 156 24.15 -9.56 8.06
C GLY A 156 24.00 -10.19 6.68
N ILE A 157 23.78 -9.40 5.62
CA ILE A 157 23.69 -9.89 4.23
C ILE A 157 25.06 -10.38 3.74
N ILE A 158 26.13 -9.64 4.02
CA ILE A 158 27.49 -10.01 3.62
C ILE A 158 27.88 -11.36 4.26
N GLN A 159 27.60 -11.52 5.55
CA GLN A 159 27.84 -12.78 6.29
C GLN A 159 27.05 -13.96 5.71
N GLN A 160 25.82 -13.73 5.24
CA GLN A 160 24.98 -14.78 4.65
C GLN A 160 25.36 -15.13 3.21
N THR A 161 25.98 -14.21 2.47
CA THR A 161 26.30 -14.38 1.05
C THR A 161 27.74 -14.84 0.79
N ASN A 162 28.58 -14.92 1.83
CA ASN A 162 30.02 -15.18 1.73
C ASN A 162 30.74 -14.26 0.71
N LEU A 163 30.23 -13.03 0.53
CA LEU A 163 30.89 -12.00 -0.26
C LEU A 163 31.90 -11.27 0.64
N SER A 164 32.98 -10.76 0.05
CA SER A 164 33.78 -9.73 0.72
C SER A 164 33.05 -8.39 0.65
N GLU A 165 33.28 -7.50 1.61
CA GLU A 165 32.73 -6.12 1.62
C GLU A 165 33.01 -5.40 0.29
N THR A 166 34.25 -5.48 -0.19
CA THR A 166 34.68 -4.93 -1.49
C THR A 166 33.85 -5.45 -2.67
N LYS A 167 33.50 -6.74 -2.66
CA LYS A 167 32.73 -7.39 -3.73
C LYS A 167 31.24 -7.10 -3.61
N PHE A 168 30.75 -6.87 -2.40
CA PHE A 168 29.39 -6.41 -2.15
C PHE A 168 29.23 -4.96 -2.64
N ALA A 169 30.13 -4.07 -2.22
CA ALA A 169 30.14 -2.65 -2.55
C ALA A 169 30.37 -2.36 -4.04
N SER A 170 31.05 -3.25 -4.78
CA SER A 170 31.25 -3.09 -6.23
C SER A 170 30.06 -3.54 -7.09
N ARG A 171 28.95 -3.99 -6.49
CA ARG A 171 27.78 -4.52 -7.23
C ARG A 171 26.56 -3.65 -7.03
N LEU A 172 25.92 -3.24 -8.13
CA LEU A 172 24.64 -2.54 -8.11
C LEU A 172 23.55 -3.39 -7.44
N LEU A 173 23.16 -3.05 -6.22
CA LEU A 173 22.14 -3.74 -5.44
C LEU A 173 20.83 -2.96 -5.48
N MET A 174 19.81 -3.53 -6.13
CA MET A 174 18.45 -2.99 -6.05
C MET A 174 17.81 -3.49 -4.74
N LEU A 175 17.43 -2.55 -3.86
CA LEU A 175 16.82 -2.83 -2.57
C LEU A 175 15.35 -2.37 -2.59
N ASP A 176 14.42 -3.30 -2.45
CA ASP A 176 13.00 -3.02 -2.25
C ASP A 176 12.72 -2.98 -0.74
N GLY A 177 12.08 -1.92 -0.28
CA GLY A 177 11.75 -1.69 1.13
C GLY A 177 10.67 -0.61 1.28
N ASP A 178 10.21 -0.40 2.51
CA ASP A 178 9.22 0.62 2.78
C ASP A 178 9.82 2.04 2.70
N LEU A 179 8.99 3.07 2.94
CA LEU A 179 9.46 4.45 2.91
C LEU A 179 10.50 4.73 3.99
N GLY A 180 10.34 4.17 5.19
CA GLY A 180 11.27 4.34 6.31
C GLY A 180 12.64 3.76 5.97
N THR A 181 12.68 2.51 5.51
CA THR A 181 13.90 1.83 5.05
C THR A 181 14.60 2.66 3.97
N CYS A 182 13.86 3.10 2.93
CA CYS A 182 14.44 3.90 1.85
C CYS A 182 15.04 5.22 2.33
N VAL A 183 14.39 5.89 3.28
CA VAL A 183 14.88 7.14 3.90
C VAL A 183 16.14 6.86 4.72
N ASN A 184 16.16 5.78 5.50
CA ASN A 184 17.31 5.39 6.31
C ASN A 184 18.54 5.04 5.47
N VAL A 185 18.36 4.28 4.38
CA VAL A 185 19.45 4.04 3.41
C VAL A 185 19.98 5.34 2.86
N LYS A 186 19.10 6.27 2.46
CA LYS A 186 19.55 7.54 1.89
C LYS A 186 20.22 8.44 2.93
N CYS A 187 19.76 8.41 4.17
CA CYS A 187 20.38 9.10 5.30
C CYS A 187 21.80 8.59 5.52
N LEU A 188 21.98 7.27 5.59
CA LEU A 188 23.28 6.64 5.76
C LEU A 188 24.24 6.97 4.61
N GLN A 189 23.77 6.89 3.36
CA GLN A 189 24.55 7.31 2.19
C GLN A 189 25.01 8.77 2.30
N ASN A 190 24.15 9.67 2.75
CA ASN A 190 24.50 11.09 2.89
C ASN A 190 25.48 11.34 4.05
N GLN A 191 25.39 10.59 5.14
CA GLN A 191 26.31 10.68 6.28
C GLN A 191 27.73 10.21 5.91
N ARG A 192 27.83 9.23 5.01
CA ARG A 192 29.10 8.64 4.58
C ARG A 192 29.70 9.30 3.34
N PHE A 193 29.01 10.30 2.80
CA PHE A 193 29.45 11.02 1.61
C PHE A 193 30.19 12.32 1.98
N PRO A 194 31.35 12.63 1.37
CA PRO A 194 32.08 11.82 0.39
C PRO A 194 32.97 10.75 1.07
N SER A 195 33.15 9.59 0.43
CA SER A 195 34.11 8.57 0.87
C SER A 195 35.07 8.19 -0.26
N ALA A 196 36.34 7.96 0.10
CA ALA A 196 37.36 7.42 -0.79
C ALA A 196 37.30 5.89 -0.92
N HIS A 197 36.57 5.22 -0.02
CA HIS A 197 36.43 3.76 0.03
C HIS A 197 35.03 3.36 -0.44
N VAL A 198 34.95 2.47 -1.43
CA VAL A 198 33.68 2.04 -2.02
C VAL A 198 32.82 1.30 -0.99
N GLU A 199 33.47 0.60 -0.06
CA GLU A 199 32.89 -0.15 1.05
C GLU A 199 32.07 0.74 1.99
N ASP A 200 32.56 1.95 2.24
CA ASP A 200 31.90 2.89 3.15
C ASP A 200 30.78 3.65 2.44
N SER A 201 30.89 3.89 1.14
CA SER A 201 29.99 4.81 0.41
C SER A 201 28.52 4.35 0.31
N LEU A 202 28.27 3.03 0.28
CA LEU A 202 26.96 2.42 -0.05
C LEU A 202 26.29 2.95 -1.33
N GLU A 203 27.05 3.58 -2.24
CA GLU A 203 26.52 4.12 -3.50
C GLU A 203 25.93 3.05 -4.42
N ASN A 204 26.38 1.82 -4.22
CA ASN A 204 25.92 0.65 -4.95
C ASN A 204 24.51 0.21 -4.53
N VAL A 205 23.99 0.66 -3.39
CA VAL A 205 22.63 0.35 -2.91
C VAL A 205 21.63 1.34 -3.50
N CYS A 206 20.71 0.84 -4.31
CA CYS A 206 19.62 1.60 -4.92
C CYS A 206 18.29 1.25 -4.23
N PRO A 207 17.82 2.07 -3.26
CA PRO A 207 16.52 1.85 -2.65
C PRO A 207 15.38 2.13 -3.65
N LEU A 208 14.40 1.25 -3.64
CA LEU A 208 13.16 1.27 -4.39
C LEU A 208 12.00 1.22 -3.39
N LEU A 209 11.06 2.13 -3.53
CA LEU A 209 9.84 2.10 -2.72
C LEU A 209 8.99 0.89 -3.11
N GLY A 210 8.63 0.10 -2.11
CA GLY A 210 7.64 -0.96 -2.22
C GLY A 210 6.28 -0.39 -2.60
N ALA A 211 5.70 -0.90 -3.68
CA ALA A 211 4.49 -0.30 -4.24
C ALA A 211 3.19 -0.62 -3.49
N SER A 212 3.20 -1.55 -2.53
CA SER A 212 2.07 -1.99 -1.72
C SER A 212 2.03 -1.05 -0.57
N HIS A 213 3.17 -0.85 0.11
CA HIS A 213 3.34 0.25 1.04
C HIS A 213 2.95 1.59 0.40
N THR A 214 3.36 1.84 -0.85
CA THR A 214 2.93 3.04 -1.58
C THR A 214 1.41 3.11 -1.77
N LEU A 215 0.79 2.05 -2.30
CA LEU A 215 -0.66 1.98 -2.48
C LEU A 215 -1.41 2.07 -1.15
N TRP A 216 -0.87 1.51 -0.08
CA TRP A 216 -1.41 1.54 1.27
C TRP A 216 -1.37 2.95 1.84
N ASN A 217 -0.25 3.66 1.67
CA ASN A 217 -0.11 5.05 2.11
C ASN A 217 -1.05 5.98 1.35
N ILE A 218 -1.19 5.80 0.03
CA ILE A 218 -2.16 6.52 -0.80
C ILE A 218 -3.59 6.18 -0.37
N GLY A 219 -3.88 4.89 -0.20
CA GLY A 219 -5.17 4.39 0.24
C GLY A 219 -5.58 4.95 1.60
N HIS A 220 -4.63 5.01 2.53
CA HIS A 220 -4.81 5.60 3.84
C HIS A 220 -5.06 7.11 3.74
N ALA A 221 -4.26 7.86 2.99
CA ALA A 221 -4.44 9.30 2.83
C ALA A 221 -5.81 9.65 2.22
N ILE A 222 -6.25 8.91 1.21
CA ILE A 222 -7.58 9.05 0.60
C ILE A 222 -8.66 8.68 1.63
N TYR A 223 -8.53 7.56 2.32
CA TYR A 223 -9.49 7.13 3.34
C TYR A 223 -9.63 8.15 4.46
N THR A 224 -8.53 8.64 5.04
CA THR A 224 -8.53 9.64 6.11
C THR A 224 -9.18 10.94 5.67
N LYS A 225 -8.90 11.38 4.43
CA LYS A 225 -9.54 12.57 3.84
C LYS A 225 -11.06 12.42 3.75
N TYR A 226 -11.52 11.26 3.29
CA TYR A 226 -12.94 10.99 3.14
C TYR A 226 -13.57 10.34 4.37
N PHE A 227 -12.85 10.26 5.50
CA PHE A 227 -13.28 9.51 6.68
C PHE A 227 -14.66 9.98 7.09
N GLY A 228 -14.83 11.30 7.30
CA GLY A 228 -16.07 11.95 7.71
C GLY A 228 -16.09 12.33 9.19
N ASN A 229 -17.25 12.78 9.67
CA ASN A 229 -17.49 13.07 11.08
C ASN A 229 -18.18 11.89 11.76
N SER A 230 -17.41 11.02 12.43
CA SER A 230 -17.94 9.84 13.12
C SER A 230 -18.82 10.16 14.34
N SER A 231 -18.79 11.40 14.84
CA SER A 231 -19.65 11.84 15.94
C SER A 231 -21.05 12.21 15.48
N ASP A 232 -21.28 12.41 14.17
CA ASP A 232 -22.61 12.70 13.62
C ASP A 232 -23.17 11.49 12.86
N SER A 233 -24.16 10.85 13.48
CA SER A 233 -25.36 10.28 12.85
C SER A 233 -25.44 10.26 11.32
N ARG A 234 -25.63 11.48 10.83
CA ARG A 234 -26.10 11.82 9.49
C ARG A 234 -24.95 11.97 8.51
N ASP A 235 -23.72 12.03 9.01
CA ASP A 235 -22.54 12.04 8.17
C ASP A 235 -22.39 10.70 7.42
N SER A 236 -22.22 10.82 6.11
CA SER A 236 -22.09 9.69 5.21
C SER A 236 -20.66 9.59 4.68
N GLY A 237 -19.66 9.86 5.54
CA GLY A 237 -18.25 9.66 5.24
C GLY A 237 -17.89 8.18 5.03
N ALA A 238 -16.63 7.92 4.68
CA ALA A 238 -16.12 6.56 4.47
C ALA A 238 -16.29 5.65 5.70
N TRP A 239 -16.21 6.21 6.92
CA TRP A 239 -16.42 5.47 8.17
C TRP A 239 -17.78 4.77 8.18
N ARG A 240 -18.84 5.50 7.80
CA ARG A 240 -20.22 5.01 7.86
C ARG A 240 -20.48 3.88 6.88
N TYR A 241 -19.89 3.96 5.70
CA TYR A 241 -19.98 2.88 4.73
C TYR A 241 -19.26 1.61 5.23
N LEU A 242 -18.08 1.72 5.86
CA LEU A 242 -17.40 0.56 6.45
C LEU A 242 -18.23 -0.10 7.55
N GLU A 243 -18.79 0.69 8.47
CA GLU A 243 -19.67 0.15 9.52
C GLU A 243 -20.88 -0.57 8.93
N SER A 244 -21.51 0.02 7.92
CA SER A 244 -22.67 -0.59 7.26
C SER A 244 -22.33 -1.90 6.54
N LEU A 245 -21.06 -2.09 6.19
CA LEU A 245 -20.53 -3.32 5.62
C LEU A 245 -20.14 -4.37 6.68
N GLY A 246 -20.14 -4.00 7.96
CA GLY A 246 -19.67 -4.83 9.07
C GLY A 246 -18.15 -4.80 9.24
N ILE A 247 -17.48 -3.77 8.72
CA ILE A 247 -16.04 -3.57 8.84
C ILE A 247 -15.80 -2.50 9.92
N PRO A 248 -15.03 -2.78 10.98
CA PRO A 248 -14.72 -1.79 12.01
C PRO A 248 -14.06 -0.54 11.40
N SER A 249 -14.63 0.64 11.67
CA SER A 249 -14.07 1.92 11.22
C SER A 249 -13.31 2.60 12.36
N ARG A 250 -11.99 2.76 12.21
CA ARG A 250 -11.18 3.66 13.06
C ARG A 250 -10.50 4.72 12.19
N LYS A 251 -10.26 5.90 12.77
CA LYS A 251 -9.66 7.06 12.08
C LYS A 251 -8.13 6.97 12.00
N THR A 252 -7.49 6.48 13.08
CA THR A 252 -6.06 6.16 13.19
C THR A 252 -5.91 4.64 13.38
N LEU A 253 -4.89 4.04 12.78
CA LEU A 253 -4.88 2.60 12.52
C LEU A 253 -3.46 2.00 12.57
N ASP A 254 -3.30 0.88 13.28
CA ASP A 254 -2.12 0.00 13.24
C ASP A 254 -1.95 -0.73 11.89
N ASN A 255 -0.73 -1.21 11.62
CA ASN A 255 -0.31 -1.86 10.37
C ASN A 255 -1.16 -3.10 9.99
N THR A 256 -1.67 -3.87 10.96
CA THR A 256 -2.50 -5.07 10.73
C THR A 256 -3.84 -4.75 10.03
N LEU A 257 -4.30 -3.49 10.07
CA LEU A 257 -5.57 -3.07 9.48
C LEU A 257 -5.45 -2.69 7.99
N VAL A 258 -4.25 -2.72 7.41
CA VAL A 258 -3.99 -2.18 6.07
C VAL A 258 -4.62 -3.02 4.94
N VAL A 259 -4.60 -4.36 5.06
CA VAL A 259 -5.32 -5.24 4.12
C VAL A 259 -6.84 -5.06 4.24
N ALA A 260 -7.34 -4.91 5.47
CA ALA A 260 -8.74 -4.58 5.72
C ALA A 260 -9.13 -3.20 5.15
N LYS A 261 -8.22 -2.22 5.16
CA LYS A 261 -8.41 -0.90 4.53
C LYS A 261 -8.50 -1.00 3.02
N LEU A 262 -7.58 -1.71 2.34
CA LEU A 262 -7.69 -1.89 0.88
C LEU A 262 -8.97 -2.63 0.50
N LEU A 263 -9.33 -3.68 1.22
CA LEU A 263 -10.56 -4.44 0.98
C LEU A 263 -11.80 -3.61 1.31
N GLY A 264 -11.74 -2.82 2.37
CA GLY A 264 -12.71 -1.80 2.72
C GLY A 264 -12.90 -0.83 1.56
N VAL A 265 -11.84 -0.19 1.07
CA VAL A 265 -11.87 0.74 -0.08
C VAL A 265 -12.49 0.10 -1.31
N THR A 266 -12.08 -1.12 -1.68
CA THR A 266 -12.70 -1.82 -2.81
C THR A 266 -14.19 -2.01 -2.59
N GLY A 267 -14.60 -2.34 -1.36
CA GLY A 267 -16.01 -2.49 -1.03
C GLY A 267 -16.80 -1.19 -0.96
N LEU A 268 -16.19 -0.12 -0.45
CA LEU A 268 -16.74 1.24 -0.45
C LEU A 268 -17.03 1.70 -1.88
N GLY A 269 -16.07 1.49 -2.78
CA GLY A 269 -16.21 1.81 -4.20
C GLY A 269 -17.37 1.05 -4.83
N SER A 270 -17.38 -0.28 -4.68
CA SER A 270 -18.44 -1.13 -5.24
C SER A 270 -19.82 -0.80 -4.66
N THR A 271 -19.97 -0.60 -3.35
CA THR A 271 -21.30 -0.33 -2.75
C THR A 271 -21.83 1.04 -3.10
N ALA A 272 -20.96 2.04 -3.13
CA ALA A 272 -21.34 3.36 -3.59
C ALA A 272 -21.79 3.26 -5.05
N GLN A 273 -20.99 2.66 -5.95
CA GLN A 273 -21.36 2.42 -7.36
C GLN A 273 -22.72 1.73 -7.49
N LEU A 274 -22.99 0.71 -6.69
CA LEU A 274 -24.30 0.07 -6.62
C LEU A 274 -25.38 1.07 -6.23
N SER A 275 -25.22 1.86 -5.16
CA SER A 275 -26.25 2.87 -4.83
C SER A 275 -26.52 3.86 -5.98
N GLN A 276 -25.51 4.23 -6.75
CA GLN A 276 -25.69 5.12 -7.92
C GLN A 276 -26.42 4.43 -9.06
N LEU A 277 -26.15 3.15 -9.31
CA LEU A 277 -26.82 2.36 -10.34
C LEU A 277 -28.33 2.30 -10.14
N TRP A 278 -28.82 2.17 -8.90
CA TRP A 278 -30.27 2.14 -8.63
C TRP A 278 -30.92 3.49 -8.92
N GLN A 279 -30.20 4.59 -8.72
CA GLN A 279 -30.69 5.91 -9.09
C GLN A 279 -30.73 6.14 -10.61
N VAL A 280 -29.99 5.33 -11.36
CA VAL A 280 -29.99 5.35 -12.84
C VAL A 280 -31.07 4.44 -13.40
N MET A 281 -31.34 3.31 -12.73
CA MET A 281 -32.32 2.33 -13.19
C MET A 281 -33.77 2.76 -12.93
N GLU A 282 -34.03 3.85 -12.20
CA GLU A 282 -35.37 4.33 -11.80
C GLU A 282 -36.23 3.28 -11.04
N GLU A 283 -35.66 2.11 -10.77
CA GLU A 283 -36.24 1.05 -9.95
C GLU A 283 -36.08 1.45 -8.48
N GLY A 284 -37.11 2.11 -7.95
CA GLY A 284 -37.17 2.53 -6.55
C GLY A 284 -36.81 1.42 -5.55
N GLU A 285 -36.24 1.84 -4.41
CA GLU A 285 -36.10 1.18 -3.09
C GLU A 285 -35.92 -0.36 -2.96
N LYS A 286 -35.60 -1.13 -4.01
CA LYS A 286 -35.46 -2.59 -3.88
C LYS A 286 -34.12 -2.99 -3.26
N SER A 287 -34.14 -3.97 -2.35
CA SER A 287 -32.92 -4.66 -1.92
C SER A 287 -32.32 -5.46 -3.08
N LEU A 288 -31.01 -5.67 -3.05
CA LEU A 288 -30.35 -6.68 -3.86
C LEU A 288 -30.96 -8.05 -3.58
N ASP A 289 -31.34 -8.74 -4.64
CA ASP A 289 -31.81 -10.12 -4.60
C ASP A 289 -30.65 -11.11 -4.61
N ALA A 290 -30.89 -12.30 -4.06
CA ALA A 290 -29.91 -13.38 -4.10
C ALA A 290 -29.68 -13.96 -5.50
N LYS A 291 -30.60 -13.72 -6.44
CA LYS A 291 -30.48 -14.12 -7.84
C LYS A 291 -30.29 -12.88 -8.71
N PRO A 292 -29.28 -12.86 -9.59
CA PRO A 292 -29.06 -11.74 -10.50
C PRO A 292 -30.23 -11.62 -11.48
N HIS A 293 -30.56 -10.37 -11.83
CA HIS A 293 -31.56 -10.09 -12.84
C HIS A 293 -30.99 -10.40 -14.23
N TYR A 294 -31.79 -10.93 -15.15
CA TYR A 294 -31.34 -11.16 -16.52
C TYR A 294 -31.68 -9.95 -17.39
N LEU A 295 -30.67 -9.19 -17.81
CA LEU A 295 -30.83 -8.00 -18.65
C LEU A 295 -30.16 -8.18 -20.01
N PRO A 296 -30.72 -7.66 -21.12
CA PRO A 296 -30.03 -7.66 -22.41
C PRO A 296 -28.66 -6.97 -22.32
N SER A 297 -27.63 -7.48 -23.00
CA SER A 297 -26.28 -6.90 -22.95
C SER A 297 -26.25 -5.42 -23.33
N LYS A 298 -27.07 -5.01 -24.30
CA LYS A 298 -27.21 -3.60 -24.70
C LYS A 298 -27.77 -2.70 -23.60
N GLU A 299 -28.66 -3.23 -22.77
CA GLU A 299 -29.23 -2.50 -21.64
C GLU A 299 -28.22 -2.34 -20.51
N ILE A 300 -27.45 -3.40 -20.21
CA ILE A 300 -26.34 -3.32 -19.26
C ILE A 300 -25.33 -2.25 -19.71
N GLN A 301 -24.95 -2.23 -20.99
CA GLN A 301 -24.06 -1.22 -21.54
C GLN A 301 -24.63 0.20 -21.39
N ARG A 302 -25.92 0.38 -21.67
CA ARG A 302 -26.61 1.68 -21.49
C ARG A 302 -26.56 2.15 -20.03
N ILE A 303 -26.78 1.25 -19.07
CA ILE A 303 -26.73 1.56 -17.64
C ILE A 303 -25.31 1.97 -17.23
N ILE A 304 -24.27 1.27 -17.72
CA ILE A 304 -22.86 1.61 -17.48
C ILE A 304 -22.57 3.04 -17.96
N ASP A 305 -22.93 3.35 -19.21
CA ASP A 305 -22.67 4.66 -19.81
C ASP A 305 -23.43 5.79 -19.10
N LEU A 306 -24.66 5.54 -18.68
CA LEU A 306 -25.47 6.52 -17.95
C LEU A 306 -24.95 6.75 -16.53
N CYS A 307 -24.53 5.69 -15.82
CA CYS A 307 -23.89 5.79 -14.51
C CYS A 307 -22.58 6.58 -14.59
N TYR A 308 -21.74 6.29 -15.58
CA TYR A 308 -20.52 7.06 -15.84
C TYR A 308 -20.85 8.54 -16.08
N THR A 309 -21.80 8.83 -16.97
CA THR A 309 -22.15 10.20 -17.34
C THR A 309 -22.67 11.00 -16.13
N LYS A 310 -23.49 10.38 -15.28
CA LYS A 310 -24.14 11.04 -14.14
C LYS A 310 -23.22 11.27 -12.94
N PHE A 311 -22.22 10.41 -12.72
CA PHE A 311 -21.41 10.43 -11.48
C PHE A 311 -19.91 10.59 -11.70
N PHE A 312 -19.40 10.29 -12.90
CA PHE A 312 -17.97 10.22 -13.18
C PHE A 312 -17.51 11.12 -14.35
N SER A 313 -18.42 11.78 -15.08
CA SER A 313 -18.04 12.72 -16.13
C SER A 313 -17.44 14.00 -15.55
N ALA A 314 -16.71 14.75 -16.37
CA ALA A 314 -16.18 16.05 -15.95
C ALA A 314 -17.30 17.06 -15.73
N GLU A 315 -18.28 17.04 -16.64
CA GLU A 315 -19.47 17.86 -16.63
C GLU A 315 -20.29 17.63 -15.35
N SER A 316 -20.58 16.38 -14.98
CA SER A 316 -21.36 16.07 -13.78
C SER A 316 -20.68 16.52 -12.49
N ARG A 317 -19.35 16.52 -12.46
CA ARG A 317 -18.57 17.03 -11.32
C ARG A 317 -18.61 18.54 -11.21
N VAL A 318 -18.56 19.24 -12.34
CA VAL A 318 -18.68 20.70 -12.38
C VAL A 318 -20.07 21.10 -11.89
N GLU A 319 -21.11 20.46 -12.40
CA GLU A 319 -22.50 20.68 -11.97
C GLU A 319 -22.68 20.41 -10.47
N ALA A 320 -22.22 19.26 -9.98
CA ALA A 320 -22.30 18.92 -8.57
C ALA A 320 -21.55 19.91 -7.66
N SER A 321 -20.43 20.46 -8.12
CA SER A 321 -19.65 21.46 -7.36
C SER A 321 -20.34 22.82 -7.23
N GLN A 322 -21.35 23.09 -8.05
CA GLN A 322 -22.14 24.32 -8.03
C GLN A 322 -23.41 24.20 -7.17
N LEU A 323 -23.75 23.00 -6.70
CA LEU A 323 -24.89 22.78 -5.82
C LEU A 323 -24.66 23.41 -4.44
N LEU A 324 -25.74 23.88 -3.80
CA LEU A 324 -25.70 24.43 -2.45
C LEU A 324 -25.22 23.39 -1.42
N SER A 325 -25.63 22.13 -1.59
CA SER A 325 -25.21 21.02 -0.74
C SER A 325 -23.97 20.33 -1.33
N PRO A 326 -22.88 20.17 -0.57
CA PRO A 326 -21.65 19.53 -1.06
C PRO A 326 -21.73 18.01 -1.09
N LYS A 327 -22.86 17.38 -0.68
CA LYS A 327 -23.00 15.92 -0.60
C LYS A 327 -22.64 15.21 -1.90
N LEU A 328 -23.24 15.63 -3.02
CA LEU A 328 -23.01 15.00 -4.32
C LEU A 328 -21.57 15.22 -4.79
N ALA A 329 -21.03 16.43 -4.66
CA ALA A 329 -19.65 16.73 -5.02
C ALA A 329 -18.66 15.89 -4.19
N ASN A 330 -18.86 15.80 -2.87
CA ASN A 330 -18.06 14.98 -1.97
C ASN A 330 -18.13 13.50 -2.34
N LEU A 331 -19.32 12.99 -2.67
CA LEU A 331 -19.52 11.61 -3.10
C LEU A 331 -18.81 11.32 -4.42
N GLN A 332 -18.96 12.16 -5.44
CA GLN A 332 -18.31 11.97 -6.74
C GLN A 332 -16.77 12.03 -6.63
N LEU A 333 -16.23 12.96 -5.83
CA LEU A 333 -14.78 13.04 -5.58
C LEU A 333 -14.26 11.79 -4.85
N ARG A 334 -15.00 11.33 -3.84
CA ARG A 334 -14.68 10.11 -3.11
C ARG A 334 -14.69 8.88 -4.01
N LEU A 335 -15.72 8.74 -4.86
CA LEU A 335 -15.83 7.65 -5.82
C LEU A 335 -14.65 7.62 -6.79
N LEU A 336 -14.28 8.78 -7.31
CA LEU A 336 -13.14 8.91 -8.23
C LEU A 336 -11.82 8.53 -7.55
N ASP A 337 -11.57 9.07 -6.35
CA ASP A 337 -10.34 8.81 -5.60
C ASP A 337 -10.27 7.33 -5.14
N PHE A 338 -11.37 6.71 -4.71
CA PHE A 338 -11.38 5.28 -4.38
C PHE A 338 -11.26 4.38 -5.62
N ALA A 339 -11.90 4.74 -6.73
CA ALA A 339 -11.72 4.02 -8.00
C ALA A 339 -10.25 3.96 -8.42
N SER A 340 -9.46 4.99 -8.07
CA SER A 340 -8.03 5.01 -8.35
C SER A 340 -7.24 3.94 -7.59
N ILE A 341 -7.61 3.69 -6.33
CA ILE A 341 -7.02 2.65 -5.48
C ILE A 341 -7.43 1.26 -5.98
N VAL A 342 -8.70 1.10 -6.37
CA VAL A 342 -9.22 -0.14 -6.95
C VAL A 342 -8.45 -0.50 -8.21
N GLU A 343 -8.27 0.47 -9.12
CA GLU A 343 -7.52 0.22 -10.36
C GLU A 343 -6.05 -0.05 -10.09
N ALA A 344 -5.39 0.71 -9.22
CA ALA A 344 -3.99 0.46 -8.88
C ALA A 344 -3.80 -0.97 -8.35
N ASN A 345 -4.67 -1.44 -7.44
CA ASN A 345 -4.63 -2.81 -6.95
C ASN A 345 -4.90 -3.85 -8.06
N ALA A 346 -5.87 -3.60 -8.93
CA ALA A 346 -6.22 -4.51 -10.03
C ALA A 346 -5.11 -4.60 -11.09
N ALA A 347 -4.54 -3.46 -11.49
CA ALA A 347 -3.42 -3.37 -12.40
C ALA A 347 -2.17 -4.06 -11.83
N MET A 348 -1.87 -3.85 -10.55
CA MET A 348 -0.79 -4.53 -9.84
C MET A 348 -0.96 -6.05 -9.86
N LYS A 349 -2.15 -6.56 -9.54
CA LYS A 349 -2.46 -8.01 -9.57
C LYS A 349 -2.40 -8.61 -10.96
N ALA A 350 -2.79 -7.84 -11.98
CA ALA A 350 -2.74 -8.27 -13.37
C ALA A 350 -1.32 -8.24 -13.97
N GLY A 351 -0.35 -7.69 -13.24
CA GLY A 351 0.99 -7.49 -13.76
C GLY A 351 1.08 -6.38 -14.81
N ASP A 352 0.15 -5.42 -14.82
CA ASP A 352 0.12 -4.35 -15.82
C ASP A 352 0.78 -3.07 -15.31
N ILE A 353 2.07 -2.94 -15.57
CA ILE A 353 2.87 -1.80 -15.12
C ILE A 353 2.42 -0.50 -15.77
N GLY A 354 1.94 -0.57 -17.03
CA GLY A 354 1.45 0.59 -17.76
C GLY A 354 0.21 1.18 -17.11
N ARG A 355 -0.75 0.34 -16.72
CA ARG A 355 -1.94 0.78 -15.98
C ARG A 355 -1.62 1.34 -14.60
N VAL A 356 -0.69 0.73 -13.86
CA VAL A 356 -0.22 1.29 -12.58
C VAL A 356 0.37 2.69 -12.79
N MET A 357 1.11 2.90 -13.88
CA MET A 357 1.72 4.19 -14.21
C MET A 357 0.67 5.27 -14.49
N TYR A 358 -0.35 4.92 -15.28
CA TYR A 358 -1.45 5.82 -15.59
C TYR A 358 -2.20 6.25 -14.32
N MET A 359 -2.41 5.32 -13.40
CA MET A 359 -3.06 5.64 -12.14
C MET A 359 -2.29 6.64 -11.29
N TRP A 360 -0.98 6.46 -11.21
CA TRP A 360 -0.14 7.33 -10.39
C TRP A 360 0.11 8.70 -11.00
N LYS A 361 -0.15 8.88 -12.30
CA LYS A 361 -0.18 10.22 -12.94
C LYS A 361 -1.44 11.02 -12.57
N LEU A 362 -2.56 10.36 -12.26
CA LEU A 362 -3.87 11.01 -12.02
C LEU A 362 -4.10 11.44 -10.55
N ALA A 363 -3.24 11.03 -9.61
CA ALA A 363 -3.31 11.42 -8.21
C ALA A 363 -2.28 12.53 -7.87
N PRO A 364 -2.66 13.57 -7.11
CA PRO A 364 -1.81 14.72 -6.83
C PRO A 364 -1.02 14.51 -5.53
N THR A 365 0.16 13.91 -5.66
CA THR A 365 1.43 14.23 -4.94
C THR A 365 2.40 13.09 -5.28
N GLY A 366 3.52 13.38 -5.97
CA GLY A 366 4.59 12.41 -6.28
C GLY A 366 5.42 12.03 -5.04
N ARG A 367 6.11 10.88 -4.98
CA ARG A 367 7.09 10.34 -5.96
C ARG A 367 7.18 8.79 -6.05
N GLN A 368 7.42 8.32 -7.29
CA GLN A 368 8.16 7.16 -7.88
C GLN A 368 8.20 5.71 -7.25
N LYS A 369 7.67 4.74 -8.06
CA LYS A 369 7.95 3.27 -8.21
C LYS A 369 7.05 2.27 -7.42
N HIS A 370 6.86 1.01 -7.86
CA HIS A 370 5.91 0.44 -8.86
C HIS A 370 5.47 -1.00 -8.49
N PHE A 371 4.27 -1.45 -8.92
CA PHE A 371 3.85 -2.87 -9.09
C PHE A 371 3.24 -3.66 -7.89
N SER A 372 2.65 -4.86 -8.07
CA SER A 372 2.33 -5.71 -6.90
C SER A 372 3.67 -6.16 -6.33
N PRO A 373 4.10 -5.66 -5.17
CA PRO A 373 5.50 -5.47 -4.91
C PRO A 373 6.02 -6.57 -4.01
N LYS A 374 7.34 -6.66 -3.99
CA LYS A 374 8.06 -7.73 -3.33
C LYS A 374 7.78 -7.73 -1.82
N ASP A 375 7.59 -6.54 -1.27
CA ASP A 375 7.16 -6.24 0.10
C ASP A 375 5.83 -6.93 0.51
N LEU A 376 4.84 -7.10 -0.37
CA LEU A 376 3.57 -7.76 -0.02
C LEU A 376 3.74 -9.27 0.16
N PHE A 377 4.63 -9.88 -0.62
CA PHE A 377 5.02 -11.27 -0.39
C PHE A 377 5.78 -11.38 0.93
N LEU A 378 6.69 -10.46 1.20
CA LEU A 378 7.43 -10.41 2.48
C LEU A 378 6.48 -10.26 3.66
N GLU A 379 5.45 -9.40 3.56
CA GLU A 379 4.47 -9.23 4.63
C GLU A 379 3.64 -10.49 4.88
N LYS A 380 3.32 -11.26 3.81
CA LYS A 380 2.71 -12.58 3.97
C LYS A 380 3.65 -13.55 4.70
N GLN A 381 4.95 -13.53 4.40
CA GLN A 381 5.92 -14.37 5.10
C GLN A 381 6.09 -13.91 6.55
N ASN A 382 6.15 -12.60 6.82
CA ASN A 382 6.18 -12.01 8.16
C ASN A 382 4.97 -12.47 8.98
N TYR A 383 3.77 -12.47 8.40
CA TYR A 383 2.57 -13.01 9.03
C TYR A 383 2.75 -14.50 9.40
N TRP A 384 3.23 -15.34 8.48
CA TRP A 384 3.45 -16.76 8.77
C TRP A 384 4.49 -16.97 9.86
N LEU A 385 5.58 -16.21 9.84
CA LEU A 385 6.62 -16.29 10.85
C LEU A 385 6.10 -15.86 12.24
N LYS A 386 5.32 -14.78 12.30
CA LYS A 386 4.58 -14.35 13.52
C LYS A 386 3.57 -15.43 13.96
N TYR A 387 2.84 -16.04 13.03
CA TYR A 387 1.87 -17.10 13.32
C TYR A 387 2.54 -18.33 13.94
N PHE A 388 3.62 -18.85 13.33
CA PHE A 388 4.38 -19.97 13.86
C PHE A 388 5.03 -19.65 15.21
N PHE A 389 5.55 -18.43 15.37
CA PHE A 389 6.10 -17.97 16.64
C PHE A 389 5.04 -18.00 17.75
N ASN A 390 3.84 -17.49 17.46
CA ASN A 390 2.76 -17.38 18.46
C ASN A 390 2.05 -18.71 18.77
N HIS A 391 1.99 -19.67 17.83
CA HIS A 391 1.16 -20.88 17.96
C HIS A 391 1.94 -22.18 18.19
N SER A 392 3.27 -22.14 18.27
CA SER A 392 4.10 -23.34 18.53
C SER A 392 4.18 -23.77 20.00
N GLY A 393 3.54 -23.02 20.91
CA GLY A 393 3.19 -23.46 22.27
C GLY A 393 4.35 -23.73 23.25
N ARG A 394 5.60 -23.45 22.88
CA ARG A 394 6.78 -23.63 23.74
C ARG A 394 7.55 -22.32 23.76
N GLY A 395 7.50 -21.58 24.88
CA GLY A 395 8.17 -20.28 25.10
C GLY A 395 9.35 -20.04 24.17
N THR A 396 9.09 -19.32 23.08
CA THR A 396 9.87 -19.39 21.85
C THR A 396 11.15 -18.58 21.95
N GLU A 397 12.29 -19.25 21.84
CA GLU A 397 13.62 -18.62 21.75
C GLU A 397 13.84 -17.97 20.38
N ILE A 398 14.29 -16.71 20.40
CA ILE A 398 14.59 -15.91 19.21
C ILE A 398 15.59 -16.62 18.29
N ASP A 399 16.59 -17.32 18.84
CA ASP A 399 17.57 -18.04 18.03
C ASP A 399 16.95 -19.16 17.20
N ARG A 400 15.87 -19.80 17.67
CA ARG A 400 15.15 -20.81 16.88
C ARG A 400 14.29 -20.17 15.80
N LEU A 401 13.68 -19.02 16.07
CA LEU A 401 12.99 -18.21 15.06
C LEU A 401 13.96 -17.83 13.93
N LYS A 402 15.14 -17.37 14.33
CA LYS A 402 16.23 -16.96 13.45
C LYS A 402 16.81 -18.12 12.65
N ASP A 403 17.25 -19.19 13.31
CA ASP A 403 18.09 -20.22 12.70
C ASP A 403 17.30 -21.36 12.07
N VAL A 404 16.07 -21.61 12.54
CA VAL A 404 15.28 -22.78 12.13
C VAL A 404 14.05 -22.37 11.34
N TYR A 405 13.25 -21.41 11.82
CA TYR A 405 11.99 -21.08 11.16
C TYR A 405 12.19 -20.16 9.97
N SER A 406 12.95 -19.07 10.10
CA SER A 406 13.09 -18.04 9.05
C SER A 406 13.59 -18.61 7.72
N VAL A 407 14.61 -19.48 7.74
CA VAL A 407 15.15 -20.07 6.50
C VAL A 407 14.23 -21.13 5.88
N ASN A 408 13.29 -21.70 6.66
CA ASN A 408 12.50 -22.86 6.25
C ASN A 408 11.02 -22.55 6.01
N VAL A 409 10.53 -21.32 6.16
CA VAL A 409 9.10 -21.00 5.97
C VAL A 409 8.57 -21.48 4.60
N PRO A 410 9.25 -21.25 3.46
CA PRO A 410 8.78 -21.76 2.17
C PRO A 410 8.78 -23.30 2.09
N PHE A 411 9.77 -23.95 2.67
CA PHE A 411 9.86 -25.42 2.73
C PHE A 411 8.74 -26.01 3.59
N LEU A 412 8.50 -25.43 4.78
CA LEU A 412 7.42 -25.85 5.68
C LEU A 412 6.05 -25.67 5.04
N GLN A 413 5.81 -24.54 4.35
CA GLN A 413 4.59 -24.33 3.57
C GLN A 413 4.43 -25.40 2.48
N SER A 414 5.50 -25.66 1.71
CA SER A 414 5.48 -26.65 0.63
C SER A 414 5.27 -28.07 1.15
N LEU A 415 5.88 -28.42 2.27
CA LEU A 415 5.73 -29.72 2.93
C LEU A 415 4.31 -29.90 3.45
N ILE A 416 3.75 -28.92 4.16
CA ILE A 416 2.35 -28.96 4.64
C ILE A 416 1.40 -29.08 3.45
N GLN A 417 1.66 -28.32 2.37
CA GLN A 417 0.88 -28.44 1.15
C GLN A 417 0.99 -29.83 0.52
N GLY A 418 2.20 -30.38 0.40
CA GLY A 418 2.43 -31.73 -0.12
C GLY A 418 1.70 -32.80 0.68
N LEU A 419 1.83 -32.77 2.01
CA LEU A 419 1.15 -33.69 2.93
C LEU A 419 -0.38 -33.58 2.84
N ASN A 420 -0.91 -32.38 2.67
CA ASN A 420 -2.34 -32.19 2.44
C ASN A 420 -2.78 -32.81 1.10
N ILE A 421 -2.04 -32.60 0.01
CA ILE A 421 -2.32 -33.22 -1.28
C ILE A 421 -2.29 -34.75 -1.19
N GLU A 422 -1.25 -35.31 -0.55
CA GLU A 422 -1.07 -36.75 -0.38
C GLU A 422 -2.12 -37.39 0.54
N SER A 423 -2.58 -36.67 1.57
CA SER A 423 -3.66 -37.12 2.45
C SER A 423 -5.06 -37.04 1.82
N GLY A 424 -5.15 -36.60 0.55
CA GLY A 424 -6.44 -36.35 -0.12
C GLY A 424 -7.18 -35.12 0.43
N SER A 425 -6.54 -34.38 1.35
CA SER A 425 -7.06 -33.13 1.89
C SER A 425 -6.88 -32.05 0.83
N LYS A 426 -7.98 -31.37 0.48
CA LYS A 426 -7.83 -30.18 -0.36
C LYS A 426 -7.06 -29.13 0.42
N ASN A 427 -5.91 -28.70 -0.11
CA ASN A 427 -5.26 -27.48 0.33
C ASN A 427 -6.20 -26.31 0.07
N ILE A 428 -7.00 -25.96 1.06
CA ILE A 428 -7.71 -24.70 1.09
C ILE A 428 -6.69 -23.69 1.61
N ILE A 429 -5.84 -23.18 0.70
CA ILE A 429 -5.21 -21.89 0.96
C ILE A 429 -6.36 -20.94 1.23
N GLN A 430 -6.35 -20.24 2.37
CA GLN A 430 -7.30 -19.18 2.68
C GLN A 430 -7.16 -18.08 1.62
N SER A 431 -7.82 -18.31 0.48
CA SER A 431 -8.07 -17.37 -0.60
C SER A 431 -9.50 -16.89 -0.46
N HIS A 432 -9.94 -16.64 0.78
CA HIS A 432 -11.17 -15.90 1.01
C HIS A 432 -10.96 -14.54 0.35
N HIS A 433 -11.39 -14.45 -0.90
CA HIS A 433 -11.76 -13.19 -1.47
C HIS A 433 -12.78 -12.66 -0.49
N ASN A 434 -12.48 -11.55 0.16
CA ASN A 434 -13.43 -10.88 1.04
C ASN A 434 -14.58 -10.40 0.15
N LYS A 435 -15.51 -11.32 -0.12
CA LYS A 435 -16.74 -11.04 -0.83
C LYS A 435 -17.66 -10.39 0.18
N ILE A 436 -18.07 -9.18 -0.15
CA ILE A 436 -19.06 -8.48 0.64
C ILE A 436 -20.34 -9.30 0.56
N LYS A 437 -20.86 -9.69 1.73
CA LYS A 437 -22.08 -10.48 1.82
C LYS A 437 -23.25 -9.66 1.31
N LEU A 438 -24.23 -10.31 0.67
CA LEU A 438 -25.46 -9.68 0.21
C LEU A 438 -26.16 -8.86 1.32
N VAL A 439 -26.15 -9.38 2.54
CA VAL A 439 -26.69 -8.70 3.73
C VAL A 439 -25.94 -7.39 4.01
N SER A 440 -24.61 -7.42 4.01
CA SER A 440 -23.78 -6.22 4.19
C SER A 440 -24.03 -5.19 3.08
N LEU A 441 -24.15 -5.62 1.82
CA LEU A 441 -24.49 -4.72 0.71
C LEU A 441 -25.85 -4.07 0.91
N ASN A 442 -26.88 -4.87 1.26
CA ASN A 442 -28.23 -4.37 1.49
C ASN A 442 -28.30 -3.40 2.68
N ASN A 443 -27.53 -3.65 3.75
CA ASN A 443 -27.43 -2.73 4.89
C ASN A 443 -26.78 -1.41 4.47
N CYS A 444 -25.70 -1.48 3.68
CA CYS A 444 -25.05 -0.29 3.11
C CYS A 444 -26.01 0.50 2.22
N LEU A 445 -26.71 -0.15 1.30
CA LEU A 445 -27.71 0.50 0.44
C LEU A 445 -28.83 1.18 1.23
N ARG A 446 -29.32 0.54 2.31
CA ARG A 446 -30.30 1.16 3.21
C ARG A 446 -29.75 2.42 3.87
N MET A 447 -28.51 2.38 4.38
CA MET A 447 -27.84 3.54 4.96
C MET A 447 -27.70 4.69 3.96
N VAL A 448 -27.23 4.41 2.75
CA VAL A 448 -27.04 5.44 1.71
C VAL A 448 -28.36 6.14 1.35
N ARG A 449 -29.47 5.38 1.33
CA ARG A 449 -30.82 5.91 1.10
C ARG A 449 -31.31 6.76 2.27
N GLN A 450 -31.19 6.26 3.50
CA GLN A 450 -31.63 6.96 4.71
C GLN A 450 -30.95 8.33 4.86
N ASN A 451 -29.65 8.39 4.59
CA ASN A 451 -28.86 9.61 4.72
C ASN A 451 -28.86 10.49 3.47
N ASP A 452 -29.53 10.06 2.39
CA ASP A 452 -29.54 10.71 1.10
C ASP A 452 -28.12 11.17 0.67
N SER A 453 -27.20 10.21 0.57
CA SER A 453 -25.79 10.56 0.32
C SER A 453 -25.57 11.25 -1.04
N CYS A 454 -26.56 11.21 -1.94
CA CYS A 454 -26.51 11.88 -3.23
C CYS A 454 -27.16 13.28 -3.20
N GLY A 455 -27.80 13.68 -2.09
CA GLY A 455 -28.40 15.00 -1.91
C GLY A 455 -29.57 15.28 -2.85
N ILE A 456 -30.41 14.27 -3.12
CA ILE A 456 -31.52 14.35 -4.10
C ILE A 456 -32.79 14.93 -3.45
N SER A 457 -32.96 14.74 -2.13
CA SER A 457 -34.11 15.19 -1.35
C SER A 457 -33.74 16.38 -0.47
N SER A 458 -34.25 17.56 -0.81
CA SER A 458 -34.16 18.75 0.05
C SER A 458 -35.12 18.61 1.23
N LYS A 459 -34.62 18.14 2.38
CA LYS A 459 -35.39 18.03 3.64
C LYS A 459 -35.07 19.22 4.57
N SER A 460 -36.04 19.67 5.38
CA SER A 460 -35.72 20.63 6.45
C SER A 460 -34.84 19.93 7.51
N ASN A 461 -33.86 20.66 8.08
CA ASN A 461 -32.82 20.14 8.97
C ASN A 461 -31.85 19.11 8.34
N GLU A 462 -31.64 19.17 7.02
CA GLU A 462 -30.66 18.33 6.34
C GLU A 462 -29.24 18.58 6.87
N TYR A 463 -28.52 17.50 7.17
CA TYR A 463 -27.10 17.57 7.52
C TYR A 463 -26.27 18.00 6.31
N ILE A 464 -25.49 19.06 6.47
CA ILE A 464 -24.59 19.57 5.44
C ILE A 464 -23.16 19.20 5.85
N PRO A 465 -22.51 18.25 5.16
CA PRO A 465 -21.12 17.90 5.44
C PRO A 465 -20.19 19.04 5.04
N GLU A 466 -18.98 19.07 5.60
CA GLU A 466 -17.94 20.00 5.14
C GLU A 466 -17.55 19.69 3.68
N PRO A 467 -17.38 20.71 2.82
CA PRO A 467 -16.91 20.51 1.45
C PRO A 467 -15.51 19.91 1.43
N VAL A 468 -15.38 18.75 0.78
CA VAL A 468 -14.09 18.05 0.66
C VAL A 468 -13.29 18.67 -0.49
N PRO A 469 -12.04 19.10 -0.27
CA PRO A 469 -11.26 19.70 -1.33
C PRO A 469 -10.90 18.72 -2.45
N ASN A 470 -11.08 19.14 -3.71
CA ASN A 470 -10.59 18.39 -4.86
C ASN A 470 -9.06 18.32 -4.84
N PHE A 471 -8.53 17.11 -4.64
CA PHE A 471 -7.10 16.89 -4.54
C PHE A 471 -6.41 17.22 -5.85
N TYR A 472 -6.94 16.73 -6.97
CA TYR A 472 -6.30 16.89 -8.29
C TYR A 472 -6.13 18.37 -8.62
N ALA A 473 -7.20 19.15 -8.43
CA ALA A 473 -7.17 20.59 -8.61
C ALA A 473 -6.17 21.29 -7.68
N LYS A 474 -6.08 20.88 -6.40
CA LYS A 474 -5.08 21.40 -5.46
C LYS A 474 -3.65 21.07 -5.90
N GLY A 475 -3.41 19.84 -6.36
CA GLY A 475 -2.11 19.39 -6.87
C GLY A 475 -1.65 20.19 -8.08
N VAL A 476 -2.52 20.36 -9.08
CA VAL A 476 -2.23 21.15 -10.28
C VAL A 476 -1.88 22.60 -9.91
N LYS A 477 -2.64 23.21 -9.00
CA LYS A 477 -2.34 24.57 -8.49
C LYS A 477 -0.98 24.62 -7.79
N LYS A 478 -0.66 23.61 -6.96
CA LYS A 478 0.62 23.52 -6.25
C LYS A 478 1.80 23.35 -7.20
N ILE A 479 1.71 22.43 -8.16
CA ILE A 479 2.72 22.21 -9.21
C ILE A 479 2.95 23.47 -10.03
N SER A 480 1.86 24.16 -10.41
CA SER A 480 1.94 25.43 -11.15
C SER A 480 2.65 26.53 -10.35
N SER A 481 2.34 26.64 -9.06
CA SER A 481 3.00 27.58 -8.14
C SER A 481 4.48 27.26 -7.97
N ASP A 482 4.83 26.00 -7.77
CA ASP A 482 6.22 25.57 -7.60
C ASP A 482 7.04 25.72 -8.89
N TYR A 483 6.42 25.54 -10.07
CA TYR A 483 7.05 25.82 -11.35
C TYR A 483 7.41 27.30 -11.50
N ARG A 484 6.45 28.20 -11.24
CA ARG A 484 6.68 29.67 -11.30
C ARG A 484 7.75 30.13 -10.32
N ALA A 485 7.86 29.47 -9.17
CA ALA A 485 8.87 29.77 -8.16
C ALA A 485 10.22 29.05 -8.39
N GLY A 486 10.40 28.32 -9.49
CA GLY A 486 11.62 27.55 -9.75
C GLY A 486 11.87 26.37 -8.81
N ARG A 487 10.91 26.05 -7.93
CA ARG A 487 11.02 24.99 -6.92
C ARG A 487 10.76 23.60 -7.47
N LEU A 488 10.21 23.46 -8.67
CA LEU A 488 9.85 22.16 -9.25
C LEU A 488 11.06 21.24 -9.47
N ASN A 489 12.26 21.81 -9.60
CA ASN A 489 13.51 21.06 -9.70
C ASN A 489 13.82 20.24 -8.44
N ARG A 490 13.19 20.53 -7.30
CA ARG A 490 13.27 19.68 -6.09
C ARG A 490 12.73 18.27 -6.33
N LEU A 491 11.95 18.05 -7.39
CA LEU A 491 11.40 16.76 -7.79
C LEU A 491 12.38 15.90 -8.62
N ARG A 492 13.51 16.44 -9.06
CA ARG A 492 14.56 15.68 -9.74
C ARG A 492 15.12 14.58 -8.83
N PRO A 493 15.55 13.44 -9.39
CA PRO A 493 16.29 12.47 -8.60
C PRO A 493 17.59 13.12 -8.09
N PRO A 494 18.06 12.73 -6.89
CA PRO A 494 19.35 13.21 -6.39
C PRO A 494 20.46 12.76 -7.36
N PRO A 495 21.47 13.63 -7.63
CA PRO A 495 22.62 13.21 -8.41
C PRO A 495 23.40 12.12 -7.65
N ILE A 496 23.99 11.18 -8.38
CA ILE A 496 25.08 10.34 -7.87
C ILE A 496 26.36 10.99 -8.38
N ILE A 497 27.17 11.56 -7.49
CA ILE A 497 28.36 12.32 -7.84
C ILE A 497 29.57 11.40 -7.67
N ARG A 498 30.33 11.22 -8.74
CA ARG A 498 31.62 10.52 -8.70
C ARG A 498 32.68 11.50 -8.21
N TRP A 499 33.34 11.20 -7.09
CA TRP A 499 34.54 11.91 -6.67
C TRP A 499 35.74 11.11 -7.11
N ASP A 500 36.65 11.73 -7.85
CA ASP A 500 37.99 11.14 -7.99
C ASP A 500 38.79 11.44 -6.72
N ALA A 501 39.74 10.58 -6.36
CA ALA A 501 40.56 10.76 -5.15
C ALA A 501 41.31 12.11 -5.10
N GLY A 502 41.42 12.81 -6.24
CA GLY A 502 41.98 14.16 -6.34
C GLY A 502 41.00 15.31 -6.07
N ASP A 503 39.69 15.02 -5.96
CA ASP A 503 38.63 16.02 -5.75
C ASP A 503 38.22 16.16 -4.27
N LEU A 504 38.75 15.32 -3.38
CA LEU A 504 38.53 15.45 -1.95
C LEU A 504 39.24 16.70 -1.43
N PRO A 505 38.56 17.59 -0.67
CA PRO A 505 39.23 18.72 -0.04
C PRO A 505 40.34 18.18 0.88
N THR A 506 41.60 18.49 0.57
CA THR A 506 42.68 18.35 1.54
C THR A 506 42.39 19.34 2.67
N GLN A 507 41.73 18.86 3.73
CA GLN A 507 41.58 19.64 4.95
C GLN A 507 42.98 19.82 5.56
N ASN A 508 43.59 20.98 5.30
CA ASN A 508 44.52 21.55 6.27
C ASN A 508 43.70 21.81 7.53
N MET A 509 44.03 21.10 8.61
CA MET A 509 43.48 21.40 9.93
C MET A 509 43.97 22.78 10.35
N ASP A 510 43.18 23.82 10.06
CA ASP A 510 43.21 25.04 10.82
C ASP A 510 42.17 24.89 11.94
N SER A 511 42.68 24.71 13.15
CA SER A 511 41.93 24.69 14.39
C SER A 511 41.42 26.10 14.71
N ASP A 512 40.19 26.43 14.33
CA ASP A 512 39.34 27.30 15.15
C ASP A 512 37.88 27.33 14.64
N GLY A 513 36.93 27.18 15.56
CA GLY A 513 35.49 27.35 15.30
C GLY A 513 34.65 26.09 15.54
N GLY A 514 34.36 25.80 16.83
CA GLY A 514 33.43 24.73 17.20
C GLY A 514 31.99 25.00 16.72
N PRO A 515 31.19 23.96 16.38
CA PRO A 515 29.79 24.14 16.03
C PRO A 515 28.95 24.35 17.29
N SER A 516 28.15 25.41 17.29
CA SER A 516 27.06 25.62 18.25
C SER A 516 26.02 24.52 18.13
N SER A 517 25.79 23.80 19.22
CA SER A 517 24.71 22.83 19.40
C SER A 517 23.35 23.54 19.50
N GLU A 518 22.51 23.43 18.48
CA GLU A 518 21.06 23.60 18.65
C GLU A 518 20.46 22.22 18.91
N SER A 519 20.15 21.94 20.16
CA SER A 519 19.37 20.79 20.60
C SER A 519 17.90 21.01 20.26
N SER A 520 17.35 20.24 19.33
CA SER A 520 15.91 20.03 19.25
C SER A 520 15.55 18.93 20.24
N SER A 521 15.03 19.33 21.40
CA SER A 521 14.40 18.44 22.38
C SER A 521 13.17 17.78 21.77
N GLU A 522 13.21 16.46 21.61
CA GLU A 522 12.02 15.63 21.45
C GLU A 522 11.36 15.54 22.83
N GLU A 523 10.17 16.12 22.98
CA GLU A 523 9.33 15.92 24.16
C GLU A 523 8.75 14.50 24.08
N GLU A 524 9.11 13.67 25.06
CA GLU A 524 8.42 12.42 25.37
C GLU A 524 7.00 12.77 25.83
N GLU A 525 5.98 12.42 25.05
CA GLU A 525 4.59 12.40 25.54
C GLU A 525 4.41 11.16 26.42
N ASP A 526 4.45 11.39 27.74
CA ASP A 526 4.05 10.45 28.78
C ASP A 526 2.63 9.91 28.52
N LEU A 527 2.53 8.60 28.32
CA LEU A 527 1.26 7.87 28.42
C LEU A 527 0.78 7.93 29.87
N GLU A 528 -0.18 8.83 30.14
CA GLU A 528 -0.89 8.90 31.41
C GLU A 528 -1.46 7.52 31.78
N THR A 529 -0.98 7.01 32.90
CA THR A 529 -1.54 5.90 33.65
C THR A 529 -2.97 6.25 34.08
N SER A 530 -3.98 5.59 33.51
CA SER A 530 -5.30 5.57 34.11
C SER A 530 -5.23 4.71 35.38
N THR A 531 -5.25 5.38 36.52
CA THR A 531 -5.50 4.79 37.85
C THR A 531 -6.91 4.21 37.88
N ASP A 532 -7.00 2.91 38.14
CA ASP A 532 -8.21 2.27 38.62
C ASP A 532 -8.53 2.83 40.02
N GLU A 533 -9.65 3.53 40.16
CA GLU A 533 -10.29 3.76 41.45
C GLU A 533 -11.59 2.95 41.49
N ASP A 534 -11.60 1.97 42.39
CA ASP A 534 -12.78 1.29 42.91
C ASP A 534 -13.78 2.32 43.45
N ASP A 535 -15.06 2.14 43.16
CA ASP A 535 -16.08 2.48 44.15
C ASP A 535 -17.27 1.52 44.08
N SER A 536 -17.41 0.78 45.17
CA SER A 536 -18.53 -0.08 45.53
C SER A 536 -19.74 0.74 45.96
N SER A 537 -20.95 0.31 45.58
CA SER A 537 -22.09 0.23 46.52
C SER A 537 -23.27 -0.51 45.88
N ASP A 538 -23.59 -1.63 46.53
CA ASP A 538 -24.91 -2.06 47.02
C ASP A 538 -26.14 -1.96 46.11
N ASP A 539 -26.72 -3.12 45.81
CA ASP A 539 -28.03 -3.45 46.39
C ASP A 539 -28.16 -4.98 46.51
N GLU A 540 -28.29 -5.43 47.75
CA GLU A 540 -28.79 -6.76 48.13
C GLU A 540 -30.27 -6.86 47.76
N ASP A 541 -30.72 -8.03 47.27
CA ASP A 541 -31.94 -8.64 47.78
C ASP A 541 -32.01 -10.13 47.39
N LEU A 542 -31.66 -10.95 48.38
CA LEU A 542 -32.42 -12.07 48.92
C LEU A 542 -32.99 -13.17 47.99
N ASP A 543 -32.29 -14.30 48.06
CA ASP A 543 -32.76 -15.59 48.60
C ASP A 543 -33.89 -16.35 47.85
N GLY A 544 -33.60 -17.61 47.52
CA GLY A 544 -34.51 -18.50 46.81
C GLY A 544 -33.82 -19.77 46.35
N SER A 545 -33.51 -20.62 47.33
CA SER A 545 -33.06 -22.00 47.21
C SER A 545 -33.81 -22.84 46.16
N GLU A 546 -33.08 -23.69 45.45
CA GLU A 546 -33.46 -25.10 45.24
C GLU A 546 -32.26 -25.92 44.74
N GLU A 547 -31.79 -26.81 45.62
CA GLU A 547 -31.04 -27.99 45.23
C GLU A 547 -31.91 -28.89 44.35
N ASN A 548 -31.35 -29.44 43.28
CA ASN A 548 -31.60 -30.85 42.98
C ASN A 548 -30.49 -31.42 42.10
N SER A 549 -29.68 -32.28 42.72
CA SER A 549 -28.87 -33.29 42.04
C SER A 549 -29.74 -34.49 41.69
N GLY A 550 -29.81 -34.82 40.41
CA GLY A 550 -30.40 -36.03 39.84
C GLY A 550 -29.94 -36.22 38.41
#